data_AF-A0A2E9XEW6-F1
#
_entry.id   AF-A0A2E9XEW6-F1
#
_cell.length_a   1.000
_cell.length_b   1.000
_cell.length_c   1.000
_cell.angle_alpha   90.00
_cell.angle_beta   90.00
_cell.angle_gamma   90.00
#
_symmetry.space_group_name_H-M   'P 1'
#
loop_
_entity.id
_entity.type
_entity.pdbx_description
1 polymer ?
#
loop_
_entity_poly.entity_id
_entity_poly.type
_entity_poly.pdbx_seq_one_letter_code
_entity_poly.pdbx_strand_id
1 'polypeptide(L)'
;MAAPRHVPQIPNTATRSYRSPDTVPGRWVTVRPGELVDNQPQGQALGYQGPDQGYVLRLSRLVKERIFLKEGEDSNDVEKGCIQIALKRASIYGRAPVIHDLDIAYRLWGFLGDSPQSDLLDYRLKRFKGVRQRHGYQDLRDLVALVPETTLRLTPEEIESRHEADWTSLLELP
;
A
#
# COMPACT_ATOMS: atom_id res chain seq x y z
N MET A 1 -44.82 -27.55 -29.11
CA MET A 1 -45.40 -28.87 -28.82
C MET A 1 -45.49 -29.63 -30.13
N ALA A 2 -44.96 -30.86 -30.19
CA ALA A 2 -45.04 -31.69 -31.40
C ALA A 2 -46.37 -32.45 -31.50
N ALA A 3 -46.59 -33.01 -32.68
CA ALA A 3 -47.85 -33.58 -33.13
C ALA A 3 -48.48 -34.64 -32.18
N PRO A 4 -49.82 -34.69 -32.08
CA PRO A 4 -50.59 -35.72 -31.38
C PRO A 4 -50.51 -37.13 -32.02
N ARG A 5 -50.80 -38.16 -31.21
CA ARG A 5 -50.60 -39.60 -31.51
C ARG A 5 -51.34 -40.20 -32.72
N HIS A 6 -52.35 -39.54 -33.26
CA HIS A 6 -53.23 -40.12 -34.30
C HIS A 6 -52.72 -39.89 -35.73
N VAL A 7 -51.57 -39.20 -35.88
CA VAL A 7 -50.88 -39.05 -37.16
C VAL A 7 -49.86 -40.19 -37.31
N PRO A 8 -49.99 -41.08 -38.32
CA PRO A 8 -49.13 -42.25 -38.48
C PRO A 8 -47.65 -41.86 -38.63
N GLN A 9 -46.77 -42.49 -37.84
CA GLN A 9 -45.32 -42.27 -37.89
C GLN A 9 -44.60 -43.46 -38.53
N ILE A 10 -43.56 -43.17 -39.30
CA ILE A 10 -42.76 -44.18 -40.00
C ILE A 10 -41.78 -44.82 -38.98
N PRO A 11 -41.54 -46.16 -39.01
CA PRO A 11 -40.91 -46.91 -37.91
C PRO A 11 -39.46 -46.55 -37.57
N ASN A 12 -38.82 -45.70 -38.37
CA ASN A 12 -37.40 -45.33 -38.29
C ASN A 12 -37.19 -43.82 -38.10
N THR A 13 -38.23 -43.07 -37.74
CA THR A 13 -38.10 -41.62 -37.58
C THR A 13 -37.79 -41.27 -36.13
N ALA A 14 -36.50 -41.07 -35.82
CA ALA A 14 -36.09 -40.50 -34.54
C ALA A 14 -36.62 -39.07 -34.45
N THR A 15 -37.58 -38.79 -33.55
CA THR A 15 -38.16 -37.45 -33.47
C THR A 15 -38.44 -36.98 -32.05
N ARG A 16 -37.40 -36.39 -31.44
CA ARG A 16 -37.41 -35.07 -30.75
C ARG A 16 -36.00 -34.82 -30.17
N SER A 17 -35.28 -33.83 -30.70
CA SER A 17 -33.91 -33.47 -30.27
C SER A 17 -33.86 -32.16 -29.48
N TYR A 18 -34.83 -31.93 -28.59
CA TYR A 18 -34.70 -30.87 -27.60
C TYR A 18 -34.78 -31.47 -26.20
N ARG A 19 -33.64 -31.43 -25.50
CA ARG A 19 -33.51 -31.71 -24.08
C ARG A 19 -33.13 -30.38 -23.42
N SER A 20 -33.89 -29.98 -22.41
CA SER A 20 -33.51 -28.85 -21.55
C SER A 20 -32.11 -29.11 -20.98
N PRO A 21 -31.25 -28.08 -20.82
CA PRO A 21 -30.01 -28.26 -20.07
C PRO A 21 -30.31 -28.81 -18.68
N ASP A 22 -29.51 -29.76 -18.20
CA ASP A 22 -29.69 -30.34 -16.85
C ASP A 22 -29.49 -29.28 -15.74
N THR A 23 -28.93 -28.12 -16.09
CA THR A 23 -28.73 -26.98 -15.19
C THR A 23 -29.49 -25.76 -15.71
N VAL A 24 -30.41 -25.24 -14.91
CA VAL A 24 -31.00 -23.90 -15.12
C VAL A 24 -30.03 -22.88 -14.52
N PRO A 25 -29.52 -21.90 -15.29
CA PRO A 25 -28.70 -20.85 -14.72
C PRO A 25 -29.51 -20.08 -13.68
N GLY A 26 -28.84 -19.65 -12.60
CA GLY A 26 -29.48 -18.85 -11.57
C GLY A 26 -30.16 -17.60 -12.14
N ARG A 27 -31.18 -17.10 -11.44
CA ARG A 27 -31.86 -15.85 -11.79
C ARG A 27 -30.82 -14.74 -11.94
N TRP A 28 -30.92 -13.95 -13.01
CA TRP A 28 -30.09 -12.78 -13.17
C TRP A 28 -30.29 -11.83 -11.98
N VAL A 29 -29.18 -11.42 -11.39
CA VAL A 29 -29.12 -10.45 -10.29
C VAL A 29 -28.22 -9.31 -10.71
N THR A 30 -28.63 -8.08 -10.43
CA THR A 30 -27.78 -6.90 -10.53
C THR A 30 -26.66 -7.01 -9.50
N VAL A 31 -25.52 -7.52 -9.92
CA VAL A 31 -24.28 -7.45 -9.13
C VAL A 31 -23.46 -6.24 -9.56
N ARG A 32 -22.54 -5.82 -8.70
CA ARG A 32 -21.47 -4.86 -9.03
C ARG A 32 -20.17 -5.66 -9.07
N PRO A 33 -19.75 -6.20 -10.24
CA PRO A 33 -18.62 -7.13 -10.31
C PRO A 33 -17.29 -6.59 -9.77
N GLY A 34 -17.14 -5.27 -9.66
CA GLY A 34 -15.96 -4.60 -9.08
C GLY A 34 -16.15 -4.11 -7.64
N GLU A 35 -17.30 -4.33 -7.02
CA GLU A 35 -17.52 -4.00 -5.61
C GLU A 35 -16.96 -5.13 -4.76
N LEU A 36 -16.04 -4.79 -3.87
CA LEU A 36 -15.58 -5.71 -2.86
C LEU A 36 -16.70 -5.89 -1.83
N VAL A 37 -17.05 -7.15 -1.55
CA VAL A 37 -18.06 -7.49 -0.53
C VAL A 37 -17.52 -7.18 0.87
N ASP A 38 -16.21 -7.31 1.05
CA ASP A 38 -15.46 -7.05 2.28
C ASP A 38 -14.41 -5.95 2.06
N ASN A 39 -13.46 -5.83 3.00
CA ASN A 39 -12.34 -4.92 2.88
C ASN A 39 -11.37 -5.28 1.72
N GLN A 40 -10.49 -4.33 1.38
CA GLN A 40 -9.39 -4.55 0.45
C GLN A 40 -8.53 -5.76 0.89
N PRO A 41 -8.09 -6.61 -0.05
CA PRO A 41 -7.26 -7.77 0.27
C PRO A 41 -5.95 -7.34 0.92
N GLN A 42 -5.52 -8.09 1.92
CA GLN A 42 -4.27 -7.87 2.65
C GLN A 42 -3.29 -9.01 2.39
N GLY A 43 -2.00 -8.71 2.38
CA GLY A 43 -0.97 -9.72 2.17
C GLY A 43 0.40 -9.14 1.85
N GLN A 44 1.41 -10.00 1.94
CA GLN A 44 2.75 -9.67 1.49
C GLN A 44 2.72 -9.29 0.01
N ALA A 45 3.52 -8.29 -0.39
CA ALA A 45 3.56 -7.72 -1.73
C ALA A 45 2.30 -6.95 -2.22
N LEU A 46 1.14 -7.00 -1.53
CA LEU A 46 -0.04 -6.21 -1.91
C LEU A 46 0.05 -4.72 -1.53
N GLY A 47 0.97 -4.38 -0.62
CA GLY A 47 1.19 -3.00 -0.17
C GLY A 47 0.07 -2.47 0.72
N TYR A 48 0.10 -1.16 0.98
CA TYR A 48 -0.85 -0.50 1.88
C TYR A 48 -1.67 0.52 1.09
N GLN A 49 -2.91 0.15 0.77
CA GLN A 49 -3.82 0.98 -0.02
C GLN A 49 -4.51 2.02 0.88
N GLY A 50 -4.62 3.25 0.39
CA GLY A 50 -5.25 4.36 1.12
C GLY A 50 -5.83 5.39 0.15
N PRO A 51 -6.88 6.14 0.55
CA PRO A 51 -7.46 7.17 -0.31
C PRO A 51 -6.50 8.35 -0.51
N ASP A 52 -6.67 9.08 -1.61
CA ASP A 52 -6.01 10.37 -1.89
C ASP A 52 -4.48 10.40 -1.72
N GLN A 53 -3.78 9.32 -2.08
CA GLN A 53 -2.32 9.24 -1.93
C GLN A 53 -1.58 10.39 -2.63
N GLY A 54 -2.11 10.91 -3.74
CA GLY A 54 -1.52 12.06 -4.44
C GLY A 54 -1.45 13.35 -3.60
N TYR A 55 -2.31 13.50 -2.59
CA TYR A 55 -2.31 14.69 -1.72
C TYR A 55 -1.03 14.84 -0.91
N VAL A 56 -0.33 13.74 -0.62
CA VAL A 56 0.95 13.76 0.11
C VAL A 56 2.02 14.61 -0.60
N LEU A 57 1.99 14.68 -1.93
CA LEU A 57 2.92 15.48 -2.74
C LEU A 57 2.71 16.99 -2.55
N ARG A 58 1.50 17.39 -2.13
CA ARG A 58 1.23 18.77 -1.74
C ARG A 58 1.74 19.05 -0.35
N LEU A 59 1.54 18.10 0.58
CA LEU A 59 2.01 18.22 1.95
C LEU A 59 3.54 18.21 2.05
N SER A 60 4.24 17.41 1.25
CA SER A 60 5.71 17.32 1.27
C SER A 60 6.39 18.67 1.04
N ARG A 61 5.80 19.51 0.18
CA ARG A 61 6.27 20.87 -0.10
C ARG A 61 6.27 21.77 1.15
N LEU A 62 5.35 21.54 2.10
CA LEU A 62 5.25 22.32 3.33
C LEU A 62 6.30 21.92 4.38
N VAL A 63 6.79 20.69 4.31
CA VAL A 63 7.79 20.16 5.26
C VAL A 63 9.21 20.33 4.74
N LYS A 64 9.38 20.56 3.44
CA LYS A 64 10.68 20.57 2.75
C LYS A 64 11.72 21.50 3.39
N GLU A 65 11.29 22.66 3.89
CA GLU A 65 12.18 23.65 4.52
C GLU A 65 12.60 23.27 5.95
N ARG A 66 11.94 22.29 6.57
CA ARG A 66 12.25 21.80 7.93
C ARG A 66 13.23 20.63 7.95
N ILE A 67 13.66 20.15 6.78
CA ILE A 67 14.47 18.95 6.63
C ILE A 67 15.96 19.32 6.62
N PHE A 68 16.74 18.66 7.47
CA PHE A 68 18.19 18.78 7.54
C PHE A 68 18.85 17.61 6.81
N LEU A 69 19.51 17.93 5.70
CA LEU A 69 20.30 16.98 4.91
C LEU A 69 21.79 17.18 5.21
N LYS A 70 22.52 16.08 5.22
CA LYS A 70 23.98 16.04 5.32
C LYS A 70 24.59 15.73 3.97
N GLU A 71 25.92 15.88 3.90
CA GLU A 71 26.67 15.61 2.69
C GLU A 71 26.47 14.15 2.23
N GLY A 72 26.25 13.97 0.93
CA GLY A 72 26.00 12.67 0.32
C GLY A 72 24.53 12.24 0.26
N GLU A 73 23.61 12.98 0.89
CA GLU A 73 22.18 12.67 0.85
C GLU A 73 21.47 13.37 -0.32
N ASP A 74 20.67 12.62 -1.09
CA ASP A 74 19.83 13.20 -2.13
C ASP A 74 18.44 13.53 -1.57
N SER A 75 18.05 14.81 -1.69
CA SER A 75 16.76 15.29 -1.20
C SER A 75 15.55 14.55 -1.77
N ASN A 76 15.62 14.07 -3.02
CA ASN A 76 14.50 13.41 -3.67
C ASN A 76 14.41 11.93 -3.28
N ASP A 77 15.54 11.29 -3.00
CA ASP A 77 15.57 9.94 -2.41
C ASP A 77 14.94 9.97 -1.01
N VAL A 78 15.35 10.93 -0.17
CA VAL A 78 14.79 11.16 1.16
C VAL A 78 13.29 11.44 1.10
N GLU A 79 12.87 12.36 0.22
CA GLU A 79 11.45 12.69 0.03
C GLU A 79 10.64 11.45 -0.38
N LYS A 80 11.10 10.67 -1.37
CA LYS A 80 10.36 9.49 -1.82
C LYS A 80 10.23 8.42 -0.74
N GLY A 81 11.32 8.15 0.00
CA GLY A 81 11.31 7.19 1.11
C GLY A 81 10.34 7.59 2.21
N CYS A 82 10.43 8.85 2.68
CA CYS A 82 9.58 9.36 3.74
C CYS A 82 8.11 9.45 3.33
N ILE A 83 7.83 9.82 2.07
CA ILE A 83 6.46 9.81 1.54
C ILE A 83 5.85 8.40 1.59
N GLN A 84 6.59 7.36 1.20
CA GLN A 84 6.03 6.00 1.22
C GLN A 84 5.76 5.50 2.64
N ILE A 85 6.61 5.87 3.62
CA ILE A 85 6.38 5.56 5.03
C ILE A 85 5.13 6.30 5.54
N ALA A 86 4.98 7.59 5.20
CA ALA A 86 3.80 8.38 5.53
C ALA A 86 2.52 7.79 4.94
N LEU A 87 2.56 7.34 3.68
CA LEU A 87 1.45 6.67 3.02
C LEU A 87 1.11 5.33 3.67
N LYS A 88 2.11 4.52 4.04
CA LYS A 88 1.90 3.29 4.81
C LYS A 88 1.13 3.57 6.10
N ARG A 89 1.52 4.62 6.84
CA ARG A 89 0.82 5.04 8.05
C ARG A 89 -0.62 5.46 7.77
N ALA A 90 -0.85 6.34 6.79
CA ALA A 90 -2.18 6.82 6.45
C ALA A 90 -3.13 5.66 6.07
N SER A 91 -2.61 4.70 5.31
CA SER A 91 -3.32 3.48 4.91
C SER A 91 -3.64 2.56 6.09
N ILE A 92 -2.77 2.44 7.11
CA ILE A 92 -3.09 1.71 8.36
C ILE A 92 -4.32 2.30 9.06
N TYR A 93 -4.52 3.62 8.98
CA TYR A 93 -5.69 4.30 9.50
C TYR A 93 -6.87 4.40 8.51
N GLY A 94 -6.74 3.85 7.30
CA GLY A 94 -7.79 3.88 6.28
C GLY A 94 -8.20 5.28 5.83
N ARG A 95 -7.31 6.27 5.93
CA ARG A 95 -7.60 7.69 5.65
C ARG A 95 -6.61 8.30 4.67
N ALA A 96 -6.93 9.50 4.19
CA ALA A 96 -6.02 10.32 3.40
C ALA A 96 -4.79 10.72 4.23
N PRO A 97 -3.63 10.96 3.59
CA PRO A 97 -2.43 11.41 4.29
C PRO A 97 -2.62 12.81 4.88
N VAL A 98 -2.11 13.01 6.10
CA VAL A 98 -2.08 14.30 6.81
C VAL A 98 -0.64 14.69 7.13
N ILE A 99 -0.42 15.94 7.54
CA ILE A 99 0.93 16.47 7.79
C ILE A 99 1.71 15.64 8.81
N HIS A 100 1.03 15.10 9.84
CA HIS A 100 1.65 14.28 10.88
C HIS A 100 2.19 12.93 10.38
N ASP A 101 1.70 12.42 9.24
CA ASP A 101 2.27 11.19 8.66
C ASP A 101 3.69 11.43 8.12
N LEU A 102 3.90 12.59 7.49
CA LEU A 102 5.22 13.01 7.03
C LEU A 102 6.13 13.38 8.20
N ASP A 103 5.59 14.13 9.17
CA ASP A 103 6.30 14.54 10.38
C ASP A 103 6.89 13.33 11.12
N ILE A 104 6.13 12.24 11.23
CA ILE A 104 6.60 10.95 11.78
C ILE A 104 7.67 10.31 10.90
N ALA A 105 7.45 10.23 9.59
CA ALA A 105 8.43 9.62 8.68
C ALA A 105 9.79 10.34 8.74
N TYR A 106 9.79 11.67 8.81
CA TYR A 106 11.02 12.46 8.93
C TYR A 106 11.64 12.39 10.33
N ARG A 107 10.85 12.39 11.42
CA ARG A 107 11.38 12.20 12.78
C ARG A 107 12.06 10.86 12.94
N LEU A 108 11.46 9.79 12.43
CA LEU A 108 11.97 8.42 12.57
C LEU A 108 13.39 8.26 12.02
N TRP A 109 13.71 9.00 10.95
CA TRP A 109 15.03 8.96 10.29
C TRP A 109 15.93 10.15 10.66
N GLY A 110 15.56 10.90 11.70
CA GLY A 110 16.37 12.02 12.21
C GLY A 110 16.55 13.17 11.21
N PHE A 111 15.57 13.41 10.33
CA PHE A 111 15.65 14.47 9.32
C PHE A 111 15.15 15.83 9.82
N LEU A 112 14.50 15.90 10.99
CA LEU A 112 13.99 17.15 11.57
C LEU A 112 14.99 17.85 12.52
N GLY A 113 16.20 17.30 12.67
CA GLY A 113 17.25 17.88 13.50
C GLY A 113 18.62 17.89 12.77
N ASP A 114 19.47 18.85 13.13
CA ASP A 114 20.77 19.06 12.47
C ASP A 114 21.91 18.20 13.05
N SER A 115 21.66 17.42 14.10
CA SER A 115 22.68 16.60 14.78
C SER A 115 22.26 15.14 14.89
N PRO A 116 22.15 14.41 13.76
CA PRO A 116 21.87 12.98 13.81
C PRO A 116 23.05 12.22 14.44
N GLN A 117 22.75 11.10 15.10
CA GLN A 117 23.79 10.17 15.55
C GLN A 117 24.53 9.60 14.33
N SER A 118 25.84 9.35 14.47
CA SER A 118 26.71 9.00 13.33
C SER A 118 26.36 7.66 12.69
N ASP A 119 25.96 6.69 13.50
CA ASP A 119 25.49 5.37 13.07
C ASP A 119 24.17 5.46 12.27
N LEU A 120 23.22 6.29 12.71
CA LEU A 120 22.00 6.59 11.97
C LEU A 120 22.32 7.25 10.62
N LEU A 121 23.25 8.21 10.60
CA LEU A 121 23.67 8.87 9.35
C LEU A 121 24.26 7.88 8.35
N ASP A 122 25.19 7.02 8.80
CA ASP A 122 25.78 5.97 7.97
C ASP A 122 24.72 4.99 7.45
N TYR A 123 23.73 4.67 8.29
CA TYR A 123 22.66 3.77 7.92
C TYR A 123 21.72 4.40 6.88
N ARG A 124 21.25 5.63 7.10
CA ARG A 124 20.34 6.30 6.17
C ARG A 124 21.02 6.63 4.82
N LEU A 125 22.31 6.98 4.82
CA LEU A 125 23.10 7.14 3.59
C LEU A 125 23.08 5.89 2.71
N LYS A 126 23.14 4.71 3.31
CA LYS A 126 23.07 3.44 2.57
C LYS A 126 21.65 3.12 2.13
N ARG A 127 20.67 3.30 3.02
CA ARG A 127 19.29 2.85 2.82
C ARG A 127 18.48 3.74 1.87
N PHE A 128 18.71 5.05 1.88
CA PHE A 128 17.98 5.96 0.99
C PHE A 128 18.64 6.09 -0.39
N LYS A 129 19.91 5.73 -0.55
CA LYS A 129 20.63 5.94 -1.81
C LYS A 129 19.94 5.23 -2.99
N GLY A 130 19.47 6.02 -3.96
CA GLY A 130 18.93 5.53 -5.21
C GLY A 130 17.48 5.06 -5.17
N VAL A 131 16.77 5.16 -4.03
CA VAL A 131 15.36 4.71 -3.92
C VAL A 131 14.42 5.44 -4.88
N ARG A 132 14.79 6.66 -5.33
CA ARG A 132 14.03 7.38 -6.35
C ARG A 132 14.09 6.77 -7.73
N GLN A 133 15.21 6.14 -8.06
CA GLN A 133 15.48 5.66 -9.41
C GLN A 133 14.43 4.63 -9.85
N ARG A 134 14.27 4.47 -11.18
CA ARG A 134 13.27 3.55 -11.76
C ARG A 134 13.46 2.11 -11.30
N HIS A 135 14.71 1.71 -11.07
CA HIS A 135 15.07 0.36 -10.65
C HIS A 135 15.09 0.19 -9.12
N GLY A 136 15.01 1.28 -8.35
CA GLY A 136 15.03 1.27 -6.88
C GLY A 136 13.68 0.91 -6.23
N TYR A 137 12.78 0.24 -6.97
CA TYR A 137 11.47 -0.14 -6.45
C TYR A 137 11.59 -1.12 -5.28
N GLN A 138 12.47 -2.11 -5.39
CA GLN A 138 12.69 -3.09 -4.31
C GLN A 138 13.32 -2.42 -3.08
N ASP A 139 14.36 -1.60 -3.28
CA ASP A 139 15.03 -0.86 -2.20
C ASP A 139 14.04 0.02 -1.41
N LEU A 140 13.12 0.68 -2.12
CA LEU A 140 12.08 1.49 -1.50
C LEU A 140 11.09 0.64 -0.67
N ARG A 141 10.73 -0.56 -1.16
CA ARG A 141 9.87 -1.47 -0.41
C ARG A 141 10.56 -1.99 0.83
N ASP A 142 11.84 -2.35 0.72
CA ASP A 142 12.64 -2.84 1.83
C ASP A 142 12.81 -1.74 2.88
N LEU A 143 13.12 -0.50 2.47
CA LEU A 143 13.16 0.67 3.34
C LEU A 143 11.86 0.85 4.13
N VAL A 144 10.71 0.77 3.45
CA VAL A 144 9.37 0.94 4.07
C VAL A 144 8.99 -0.26 4.95
N ALA A 145 9.52 -1.45 4.65
CA ALA A 145 9.31 -2.65 5.45
C ALA A 145 10.03 -2.57 6.80
N LEU A 146 11.20 -1.91 6.87
CA LEU A 146 11.95 -1.71 8.12
C LEU A 146 11.14 -1.01 9.23
N VAL A 147 10.09 -0.26 8.89
CA VAL A 147 9.29 0.45 9.90
C VAL A 147 8.08 -0.39 10.28
N PRO A 148 8.01 -1.01 11.46
CA PRO A 148 6.89 -1.87 11.84
C PRO A 148 5.60 -1.06 12.07
N GLU A 149 4.46 -1.75 11.96
CA GLU A 149 3.15 -1.12 12.22
C GLU A 149 3.04 -0.58 13.65
N THR A 150 3.63 -1.27 14.62
CA THR A 150 3.67 -0.84 16.03
C THR A 150 4.32 0.54 16.18
N THR A 151 5.42 0.81 15.44
CA THR A 151 6.05 2.13 15.38
C THR A 151 5.16 3.16 14.70
N LEU A 152 4.52 2.81 13.58
CA LEU A 152 3.66 3.76 12.84
C LEU A 152 2.38 4.16 13.59
N ARG A 153 1.97 3.37 14.59
CA ARG A 153 0.84 3.67 15.47
C ARG A 153 1.18 4.65 16.60
N LEU A 154 2.47 4.92 16.84
CA LEU A 154 2.90 5.88 17.85
C LEU A 154 2.53 7.33 17.46
N THR A 155 2.47 8.16 18.49
CA THR A 155 2.37 9.62 18.38
C THR A 155 3.71 10.24 17.96
N PRO A 156 3.70 11.45 17.38
CA PRO A 156 4.94 12.18 17.06
C PRO A 156 5.87 12.34 18.27
N GLU A 157 5.32 12.62 19.45
CA GLU A 157 6.06 12.82 20.70
C GLU A 157 6.69 11.52 21.22
N GLU A 158 5.98 10.39 21.13
CA GLU A 158 6.53 9.08 21.49
C GLU A 158 7.68 8.68 20.57
N ILE A 159 7.59 8.99 19.26
CA ILE A 159 8.66 8.72 18.31
C ILE A 159 9.87 9.59 18.60
N GLU A 160 9.68 10.88 18.90
CA GLU A 160 10.75 11.79 19.28
C GLU A 160 11.50 11.28 20.51
N SER A 161 10.79 10.96 21.58
CA SER A 161 11.39 10.43 22.81
C SER A 161 12.14 9.11 22.60
N ARG A 162 11.57 8.18 21.82
CA ARG A 162 12.23 6.89 21.52
C ARG A 162 13.42 7.07 20.58
N HIS A 163 13.33 7.95 19.60
CA HIS A 163 14.42 8.24 18.67
C HIS A 163 15.62 8.84 19.40
N GLU A 164 15.40 9.77 20.33
CA GLU A 164 16.46 10.35 21.16
C GLU A 164 17.14 9.31 22.06
N ALA A 165 16.37 8.38 22.62
CA ALA A 165 16.90 7.32 23.47
C ALA A 165 17.65 6.24 22.66
N ASP A 166 17.01 5.73 21.62
CA ASP A 166 17.52 4.66 20.76
C ASP A 166 16.70 4.59 19.45
N TRP A 167 17.24 5.16 18.37
CA TRP A 167 16.60 5.14 17.05
C TRP A 167 16.42 3.72 16.50
N THR A 168 17.27 2.76 16.88
CA THR A 168 17.17 1.39 16.37
C THR A 168 15.92 0.69 16.88
N SER A 169 15.44 1.07 18.07
CA SER A 169 14.19 0.55 18.66
C SER A 169 12.93 0.84 17.82
N LEU A 170 13.00 1.80 16.91
CA LEU A 170 11.90 2.18 16.02
C LEU A 170 11.83 1.34 14.75
N LEU A 171 12.85 0.53 14.48
CA LEU A 171 13.06 -0.18 13.22
C LEU A 171 13.26 -1.68 13.43
N GLU A 172 12.83 -2.46 12.44
CA GLU A 172 13.15 -3.89 12.31
C GLU A 172 14.43 -4.02 11.47
N LEU A 173 15.58 -3.94 12.12
CA LEU A 173 16.89 -4.05 11.45
C LEU A 173 17.21 -5.52 11.12
N PRO A 174 17.75 -5.81 9.91
CA PRO A 174 18.19 -7.15 9.52
C PRO A 174 19.53 -7.57 10.16
#